data_AF-A0A7V9TG00-F1
#
_entry.id   AF-A0A7V9TG00-F1
#
_cell.length_a   1.000
_cell.length_b   1.000
_cell.length_c   1.000
_cell.angle_alpha   90.00
_cell.angle_beta   90.00
_cell.angle_gamma   90.00
#
_symmetry.space_group_name_H-M   'P 1'
#
loop_
_entity.id
_entity.type
_entity.pdbx_description
1 polymer ?
#
loop_
_entity_poly.entity_id
_entity_poly.type
_entity_poly.pdbx_seq_one_letter_code
_entity_poly.pdbx_strand_id
1 'polypeptide(L)'
;MRCPFCHHAEDRVVDSRTSREGRAVRRRRECLECSRRFTTYEYVEERPLHVVKRDGAVEPYDRRKLLRSIEVATAKRPVGSEIDALIEEIEHQLDRSDEPQVDSRALGEMVMERLKGRDHIAYVRFASVYRNFQDLTEFYEELKELDARSAQRELRRYQRELPLDPNGEPAVAEAETEVGVSREPARPGLTPIRERS
;
A
#
# COMPACT_ATOMS: atom_id res chain seq x y z
N MET A 1 9.36 -39.51 14.63
CA MET A 1 8.50 -40.10 13.58
C MET A 1 8.52 -41.61 13.77
N ARG A 2 7.45 -42.35 13.44
CA ARG A 2 7.49 -43.81 13.62
C ARG A 2 8.44 -44.47 12.62
N CYS A 3 9.31 -45.35 13.09
CA CYS A 3 10.21 -46.13 12.26
C CYS A 3 9.41 -47.00 11.26
N PRO A 4 9.71 -46.96 9.95
CA PRO A 4 8.98 -47.75 8.95
C PRO A 4 9.25 -49.27 9.04
N PHE A 5 10.23 -49.69 9.84
CA PHE A 5 10.63 -51.09 9.93
C PHE A 5 10.15 -51.79 11.21
N CYS A 6 10.11 -51.08 12.34
CA CYS A 6 9.71 -51.64 13.64
C CYS A 6 8.66 -50.79 14.38
N HIS A 7 8.18 -49.70 13.78
CA HIS A 7 7.13 -48.81 14.31
C HIS A 7 7.43 -48.11 15.64
N HIS A 8 8.67 -48.25 16.16
CA HIS A 8 9.16 -47.52 17.33
C HIS A 8 9.12 -46.00 17.08
N ALA A 9 8.79 -45.23 18.12
CA ALA A 9 8.50 -43.80 18.00
C ALA A 9 9.76 -42.91 18.00
N GLU A 10 10.85 -43.40 18.57
CA GLU A 10 12.08 -42.64 18.74
C GLU A 10 13.08 -42.87 17.59
N ASP A 11 13.62 -41.77 17.11
CA ASP A 11 14.61 -41.72 16.06
C ASP A 11 15.58 -40.55 16.29
N ARG A 12 16.78 -40.64 15.72
CA ARG A 12 17.80 -39.58 15.74
C ARG A 12 18.05 -39.07 14.33
N VAL A 13 18.10 -37.75 14.14
CA VAL A 13 18.51 -37.12 12.88
C VAL A 13 20.03 -37.23 12.74
N VAL A 14 20.48 -37.83 11.63
CA VAL A 14 21.91 -38.08 11.31
C VAL A 14 22.44 -37.08 10.28
N ASP A 15 21.61 -36.72 9.30
CA ASP A 15 21.98 -35.79 8.22
C ASP A 15 20.76 -34.97 7.82
N SER A 16 20.93 -33.67 7.57
CA SER A 16 19.87 -32.76 7.16
C SER A 16 20.36 -31.91 5.99
N ARG A 17 19.66 -31.97 4.86
CA ARG A 17 20.00 -31.22 3.64
C ARG A 17 18.76 -30.54 3.09
N THR A 18 18.93 -29.28 2.67
CA THR A 18 17.90 -28.57 1.92
C THR A 18 17.81 -29.14 0.49
N SER A 19 16.61 -29.43 0.02
CA SER A 19 16.36 -29.89 -1.36
C SER A 19 16.63 -28.76 -2.35
N ARG A 20 16.86 -29.11 -3.62
CA ARG A 20 17.46 -28.27 -4.68
C ARG A 20 16.72 -26.97 -5.04
N GLU A 21 15.61 -26.67 -4.38
CA GLU A 21 14.78 -25.47 -4.58
C GLU A 21 14.31 -24.83 -3.27
N GLY A 22 14.86 -25.23 -2.10
CA GLY A 22 14.47 -24.65 -0.81
C GLY A 22 13.10 -25.08 -0.26
N ARG A 23 12.25 -25.71 -1.08
CA ARG A 23 10.86 -26.09 -0.73
C ARG A 23 10.72 -27.29 0.21
N ALA A 24 11.81 -28.04 0.44
CA ALA A 24 11.77 -29.22 1.29
C ALA A 24 13.11 -29.45 2.00
N VAL A 25 13.06 -29.99 3.21
CA VAL A 25 14.21 -30.44 3.98
C VAL A 25 14.23 -31.96 3.99
N ARG A 26 15.29 -32.54 3.42
CA ARG A 26 15.54 -33.98 3.48
C ARG A 26 16.30 -34.30 4.76
N ARG A 27 15.76 -35.17 5.60
CA ARG A 27 16.42 -35.65 6.82
C ARG A 27 16.67 -37.15 6.79
N ARG A 28 17.90 -37.56 7.03
CA ARG A 28 18.27 -38.96 7.28
C ARG A 28 18.11 -39.22 8.78
N ARG A 29 17.25 -40.17 9.14
CA ARG A 29 16.95 -40.56 10.52
C ARG A 29 17.43 -41.98 10.78
N GLU A 30 17.82 -42.27 12.01
CA GLU A 30 18.21 -43.60 12.50
C GLU A 30 17.30 -43.98 13.67
N CYS A 31 16.67 -45.16 13.61
CA CYS A 31 15.83 -45.65 14.69
C CYS A 31 16.67 -46.07 15.90
N LEU A 32 16.25 -45.69 17.12
CA LEU A 32 16.98 -46.04 18.34
C LEU A 32 16.82 -47.51 18.74
N GLU A 33 15.76 -48.19 18.29
CA GLU A 33 15.48 -49.60 18.61
C GLU A 33 16.18 -50.57 17.66
N CYS A 34 16.00 -50.40 16.34
CA CYS A 34 16.50 -51.36 15.34
C CYS A 34 17.72 -50.86 14.56
N SER A 35 18.25 -49.68 14.88
CA SER A 35 19.40 -49.02 14.24
C SER A 35 19.29 -48.82 12.72
N ARG A 36 18.12 -49.06 12.12
CA ARG A 36 17.90 -48.88 10.68
C ARG A 36 17.74 -47.41 10.34
N ARG A 37 18.29 -47.04 9.19
CA ARG A 37 18.24 -45.67 8.67
C ARG A 37 17.16 -45.50 7.62
N PHE A 38 16.38 -44.43 7.74
CA PHE A 38 15.35 -44.04 6.79
C PHE A 38 15.44 -42.55 6.47
N THR A 39 14.77 -42.11 5.41
CA THR A 39 14.79 -40.71 4.98
C THR A 39 13.39 -40.14 5.06
N THR A 40 13.24 -38.95 5.63
CA THR A 40 12.01 -38.17 5.61
C THR A 40 12.21 -36.91 4.78
N TYR A 41 11.15 -36.48 4.11
CA TYR A 41 11.07 -35.18 3.48
C TYR A 41 10.07 -34.34 4.25
N GLU A 42 10.53 -33.21 4.77
CA GLU A 42 9.70 -32.20 5.41
C GLU A 42 9.41 -31.13 4.36
N TYR A 43 8.13 -30.84 4.11
CA TYR A 43 7.69 -29.82 3.17
C TYR A 43 7.13 -28.64 3.95
N VAL A 44 7.26 -27.42 3.42
CA VAL A 44 6.50 -26.27 3.93
C VAL A 44 5.04 -26.50 3.57
N GLU A 45 4.17 -26.52 4.58
CA GLU A 45 2.73 -26.55 4.35
C GLU A 45 2.27 -25.16 3.89
N GLU A 46 2.01 -24.99 2.60
CA GLU A 46 1.40 -23.79 2.06
C GLU A 46 -0.07 -23.78 2.49
N ARG A 47 -0.45 -22.84 3.36
CA ARG A 47 -1.86 -22.63 3.71
C ARG A 47 -2.46 -21.65 2.70
N PRO A 48 -3.32 -22.10 1.77
CA PRO A 48 -3.93 -21.19 0.82
C PRO A 48 -4.86 -20.22 1.54
N LEU A 49 -4.60 -18.92 1.39
CA LEU A 49 -5.48 -17.86 1.87
C LEU A 49 -6.76 -17.82 1.02
N HIS A 50 -7.90 -17.74 1.69
CA HIS A 50 -9.20 -17.59 1.04
C HIS A 50 -9.82 -16.22 1.35
N VAL A 51 -10.61 -15.70 0.43
CA VAL A 51 -11.35 -14.46 0.59
C VAL A 51 -12.85 -14.74 0.68
N VAL A 52 -13.47 -14.28 1.77
CA VAL A 52 -14.93 -14.33 1.96
C VAL A 52 -15.56 -13.09 1.34
N LYS A 53 -16.41 -13.30 0.33
CA LYS A 53 -17.09 -12.24 -0.42
C LYS A 53 -18.32 -11.74 0.33
N ARG A 54 -18.88 -10.59 -0.09
CA ARG A 54 -20.03 -9.96 0.58
C ARG A 54 -21.29 -10.84 0.59
N ASP A 55 -21.43 -11.72 -0.40
CA ASP A 55 -22.50 -12.70 -0.53
C ASP A 55 -22.23 -13.99 0.26
N GLY A 56 -21.10 -14.07 0.96
CA GLY A 56 -20.66 -15.26 1.70
C GLY A 56 -19.94 -16.29 0.84
N ALA A 57 -19.76 -16.05 -0.47
CA ALA A 57 -18.97 -16.94 -1.31
C ALA A 57 -17.50 -16.93 -0.88
N VAL A 58 -16.85 -18.10 -0.88
CA VAL A 58 -15.43 -18.24 -0.55
C VAL A 58 -14.66 -18.52 -1.83
N GLU A 59 -13.68 -17.68 -2.14
CA GLU A 59 -12.78 -17.87 -3.29
C GLU A 59 -11.33 -17.88 -2.82
N PRO A 60 -10.43 -18.63 -3.49
CA PRO A 60 -8.99 -18.51 -3.22
C PRO A 60 -8.52 -17.07 -3.50
N TYR A 61 -7.63 -16.56 -2.65
CA TYR A 61 -7.01 -15.26 -2.86
C TYR A 61 -6.25 -15.24 -4.20
N ASP A 62 -6.50 -14.22 -5.00
CA ASP A 62 -5.84 -13.99 -6.28
C ASP A 62 -5.24 -12.59 -6.31
N ARG A 63 -3.92 -12.52 -6.21
CA ARG A 63 -3.13 -11.28 -6.29
C ARG A 63 -3.49 -10.45 -7.52
N ARG A 64 -3.78 -11.08 -8.67
CA ARG A 64 -4.10 -10.37 -9.91
C ARG A 64 -5.45 -9.66 -9.82
N LYS A 65 -6.43 -10.21 -9.07
CA LYS A 65 -7.71 -9.52 -8.82
C LYS A 65 -7.49 -8.26 -7.98
N LEU A 66 -6.66 -8.35 -6.94
CA LEU A 66 -6.34 -7.21 -6.08
C LEU A 66 -5.61 -6.12 -6.87
N LEU A 67 -4.58 -6.50 -7.63
CA LEU A 67 -3.81 -5.58 -8.48
C LEU A 67 -4.70 -4.81 -9.45
N ARG A 68 -5.54 -5.51 -10.23
CA ARG A 68 -6.47 -4.86 -11.16
C ARG A 68 -7.42 -3.88 -10.46
N SER A 69 -7.90 -4.22 -9.26
CA SER A 69 -8.80 -3.35 -8.52
C SER A 69 -8.12 -2.04 -8.07
N ILE A 70 -6.84 -2.10 -7.71
CA ILE A 70 -6.04 -0.94 -7.32
C ILE A 70 -5.68 -0.11 -8.56
N GLU A 71 -5.25 -0.75 -9.65
CA GLU A 71 -4.90 -0.07 -10.92
C GLU A 71 -6.05 0.77 -11.46
N VAL A 72 -7.29 0.28 -11.38
CA VAL A 72 -8.48 1.02 -11.78
C VAL A 72 -8.64 2.30 -10.94
N ALA A 73 -8.39 2.21 -9.63
CA ALA A 73 -8.47 3.37 -8.74
C ALA A 73 -7.32 4.37 -8.94
N THR A 74 -6.12 3.88 -9.23
CA THR A 74 -4.91 4.69 -9.44
C THR A 74 -4.71 5.12 -10.91
N ALA A 75 -5.69 4.88 -11.79
CA ALA A 75 -5.56 5.21 -13.21
C ALA A 75 -5.21 6.68 -13.43
N LYS A 76 -4.13 6.93 -14.19
CA LYS A 76 -3.55 8.25 -14.50
C LYS A 76 -3.02 9.01 -13.27
N ARG A 77 -2.63 8.30 -12.20
CA ARG A 77 -1.98 8.85 -11.00
C ARG A 77 -0.53 8.36 -10.92
N PRO A 78 0.39 9.14 -10.31
CA PRO A 78 1.81 8.77 -10.17
C PRO A 78 2.04 7.75 -9.04
N VAL A 79 1.24 6.68 -8.98
CA VAL A 79 1.31 5.63 -7.92
C VAL A 79 1.70 4.27 -8.50
N GLY A 80 1.81 4.15 -9.84
CA GLY A 80 1.93 2.87 -10.54
C GLY A 80 3.08 1.97 -10.08
N SER A 81 4.26 2.54 -9.81
CA SER A 81 5.43 1.77 -9.36
C SER A 81 5.35 1.28 -7.91
N GLU A 82 4.43 1.82 -7.11
CA GLU A 82 4.29 1.49 -5.69
C GLU A 82 3.15 0.51 -5.40
N ILE A 83 2.35 0.14 -6.42
CA ILE A 83 1.21 -0.76 -6.26
C ILE A 83 1.65 -2.17 -5.85
N ASP A 84 2.70 -2.70 -6.48
CA ASP A 84 3.23 -4.03 -6.13
C ASP A 84 3.74 -4.07 -4.69
N ALA A 85 4.48 -3.05 -4.27
CA ALA A 85 4.96 -2.93 -2.89
C ALA A 85 3.79 -2.83 -1.89
N LEU A 86 2.73 -2.09 -2.25
CA LEU A 86 1.51 -2.00 -1.44
C LEU A 86 0.85 -3.37 -1.27
N ILE A 87 0.76 -4.15 -2.34
CA ILE A 87 0.17 -5.50 -2.31
C ILE A 87 1.03 -6.43 -1.46
N GLU A 88 2.35 -6.37 -1.60
CA GLU A 88 3.28 -7.17 -0.77
C GLU A 88 3.15 -6.84 0.72
N GLU A 89 3.00 -5.56 1.08
CA GLU A 89 2.73 -5.16 2.46
C GLU A 89 1.41 -5.74 3.00
N ILE A 90 0.39 -5.89 2.15
CA ILE A 90 -0.90 -6.49 2.52
C ILE A 90 -0.73 -8.00 2.68
N GLU A 91 -0.11 -8.68 1.73
CA GLU A 91 0.14 -10.12 1.77
C GLU A 91 0.94 -10.50 3.02
N HIS A 92 1.99 -9.74 3.33
CA HIS A 92 2.77 -9.95 4.56
C HIS A 92 1.94 -9.69 5.84
N GLN A 93 0.97 -8.78 5.81
CA GLN A 93 0.06 -8.58 6.95
C GLN A 93 -0.89 -9.78 7.11
N LEU A 94 -1.39 -10.34 6.00
CA LEU A 94 -2.28 -11.50 5.99
C LEU A 94 -1.56 -12.78 6.43
N ASP A 95 -0.32 -12.98 5.99
CA ASP A 95 0.50 -14.12 6.43
C ASP A 95 0.77 -14.10 7.94
N ARG A 96 0.78 -12.92 8.56
CA ARG A 96 1.02 -12.76 10.00
C ARG A 96 -0.22 -12.98 10.87
N SER A 97 -1.43 -12.88 10.32
CA SER A 97 -2.64 -13.08 11.11
C SER A 97 -2.91 -14.55 11.44
N ASP A 98 -2.22 -15.49 10.78
CA ASP A 98 -2.44 -16.95 10.87
C ASP A 98 -3.90 -17.37 10.61
N GLU A 99 -4.70 -16.48 10.02
CA GLU A 99 -6.09 -16.72 9.65
C GLU A 99 -6.17 -17.27 8.22
N PRO A 100 -6.80 -18.43 8.00
CA PRO A 100 -6.89 -19.04 6.68
C PRO A 100 -7.88 -18.34 5.74
N GLN A 101 -8.69 -17.42 6.26
CA GLN A 101 -9.75 -16.73 5.54
C GLN A 101 -9.74 -15.25 5.91
N VAL A 102 -9.93 -14.38 4.93
CA VAL A 102 -10.06 -12.93 5.12
C VAL A 102 -11.35 -12.41 4.48
N ASP A 103 -12.07 -11.54 5.17
CA ASP A 103 -13.20 -10.86 4.58
C ASP A 103 -12.77 -9.90 3.47
N SER A 104 -13.49 -9.93 2.35
CA SER A 104 -13.28 -8.99 1.23
C SER A 104 -13.41 -7.53 1.68
N ARG A 105 -14.23 -7.25 2.70
CA ARG A 105 -14.32 -5.92 3.33
C ARG A 105 -13.04 -5.54 4.05
N ALA A 106 -12.52 -6.43 4.90
CA ALA A 106 -11.26 -6.22 5.61
C ALA A 106 -10.09 -6.03 4.64
N LEU A 107 -10.04 -6.82 3.56
CA LEU A 107 -9.04 -6.66 2.50
C LEU A 107 -9.13 -5.29 1.83
N GLY A 108 -10.35 -4.82 1.52
CA GLY A 108 -10.60 -3.48 0.98
C GLY A 108 -10.18 -2.36 1.94
N GLU A 109 -10.40 -2.52 3.24
CA GLU A 109 -9.97 -1.58 4.28
C GLU A 109 -8.44 -1.51 4.39
N MET A 110 -7.75 -2.64 4.31
CA MET A 110 -6.28 -2.68 4.30
C MET A 110 -5.69 -1.93 3.10
N VAL A 111 -6.33 -2.03 1.94
CA VAL A 111 -5.96 -1.26 0.73
C VAL A 111 -6.23 0.23 0.94
N MET A 112 -7.43 0.57 1.44
CA MET A 112 -7.82 1.95 1.70
C MET A 112 -6.86 2.66 2.66
N GLU A 113 -6.47 2.03 3.75
CA GLU A 113 -5.52 2.62 4.71
C GLU A 113 -4.17 2.92 4.05
N ARG A 114 -3.68 1.99 3.23
CA ARG A 114 -2.41 2.15 2.50
C ARG A 114 -2.47 3.19 1.39
N LEU A 115 -3.61 3.32 0.71
CA LEU A 115 -3.84 4.35 -0.31
C LEU A 115 -4.01 5.73 0.34
N LYS A 116 -4.67 5.82 1.50
CA LYS A 116 -4.87 7.07 2.23
C LYS A 116 -3.56 7.76 2.59
N GLY A 117 -2.51 7.00 2.89
CA GLY A 117 -1.17 7.54 3.13
C GLY A 117 -0.41 7.98 1.87
N ARG A 118 -0.81 7.51 0.69
CA ARG A 118 -0.08 7.67 -0.59
C ARG A 118 -0.74 8.67 -1.54
N ASP A 119 -2.04 8.50 -1.82
CA ASP A 119 -2.80 9.37 -2.73
C ASP A 119 -4.29 9.41 -2.32
N HIS A 120 -4.73 10.61 -1.91
CA HIS A 120 -6.11 10.82 -1.45
C HIS A 120 -7.15 10.66 -2.57
N ILE A 121 -6.80 10.96 -3.83
CA ILE A 121 -7.71 10.82 -4.97
C ILE A 121 -7.89 9.34 -5.33
N ALA A 122 -6.80 8.56 -5.29
CA ALA A 122 -6.85 7.11 -5.46
C ALA A 122 -7.66 6.44 -4.34
N TYR A 123 -7.50 6.90 -3.09
CA TYR A 123 -8.33 6.45 -1.97
C TYR A 123 -9.82 6.68 -2.25
N VAL A 124 -10.22 7.90 -2.63
CA VAL A 124 -11.64 8.24 -2.88
C VAL A 124 -12.22 7.38 -4.01
N ARG A 125 -11.45 7.16 -5.08
CA ARG A 125 -11.85 6.29 -6.21
C ARG A 125 -11.96 4.82 -5.82
N PHE A 126 -11.07 4.33 -4.99
CA PHE A 126 -11.14 2.96 -4.51
C PHE A 126 -12.33 2.77 -3.56
N ALA A 127 -12.53 3.72 -2.64
CA ALA A 127 -13.64 3.74 -1.70
C ALA A 127 -14.99 3.78 -2.42
N SER A 128 -15.13 4.50 -3.54
CA SER A 128 -16.39 4.58 -4.29
C SER A 128 -16.84 3.24 -4.87
N VAL A 129 -15.90 2.37 -5.27
CA VAL A 129 -16.20 1.03 -5.75
C VAL A 129 -16.47 0.06 -4.60
N TYR A 130 -15.74 0.21 -3.48
CA TYR A 130 -15.82 -0.75 -2.38
C TYR A 130 -16.94 -0.46 -1.38
N ARG A 131 -17.13 0.78 -0.94
CA ARG A 131 -18.11 1.11 0.11
C ARG A 131 -19.56 1.16 -0.37
N ASN A 132 -19.83 1.16 -1.69
CA ASN A 132 -21.19 1.21 -2.24
C ASN A 132 -22.03 2.27 -1.50
N PHE A 133 -21.48 3.50 -1.41
CA PHE A 133 -22.09 4.62 -0.71
C PHE A 133 -23.56 4.71 -1.11
N GLN A 134 -24.45 4.43 -0.15
CA GLN A 134 -25.89 4.50 -0.40
C GLN A 134 -26.38 5.95 -0.39
N ASP A 135 -25.60 6.85 0.23
CA ASP A 135 -25.92 8.25 0.40
C ASP A 135 -24.72 9.13 -0.02
N LEU A 136 -25.02 10.20 -0.78
CA LEU A 136 -24.03 11.22 -1.14
C LEU A 136 -23.49 11.94 0.10
N THR A 137 -24.28 12.02 1.17
CA THR A 137 -23.93 12.68 2.44
C THR A 137 -22.75 11.97 3.13
N GLU A 138 -22.77 10.65 3.18
CA GLU A 138 -21.69 9.81 3.75
C GLU A 138 -20.37 10.06 2.99
N PHE A 139 -20.45 10.16 1.67
CA PHE A 139 -19.29 10.47 0.83
C PHE A 139 -18.74 11.88 1.09
N TYR A 140 -19.60 12.88 1.26
CA TYR A 140 -19.18 14.25 1.58
C TYR A 140 -18.55 14.37 2.97
N GLU A 141 -19.06 13.64 3.96
CA GLU A 141 -18.47 13.62 5.32
C GLU A 141 -17.07 13.00 5.30
N GLU A 142 -16.89 11.90 4.59
CA GLU A 142 -15.57 11.25 4.44
C GLU A 142 -14.57 12.16 3.71
N LEU A 143 -15.01 12.89 2.68
CA LEU A 143 -14.20 13.89 1.98
C LEU A 143 -13.81 15.05 2.91
N LYS A 144 -14.74 15.56 3.72
CA LYS A 144 -14.44 16.61 4.70
C LYS A 144 -13.40 16.15 5.73
N GLU A 145 -13.48 14.91 6.19
CA GLU A 145 -12.47 14.35 7.09
C GLU A 145 -11.08 14.26 6.44
N LEU A 146 -11.01 13.85 5.17
CA LEU A 146 -9.75 13.79 4.43
C LEU A 146 -9.16 15.19 4.22
N ASP A 147 -9.98 16.16 3.87
CA ASP A 147 -9.57 17.55 3.64
C ASP A 147 -9.09 18.21 4.94
N ALA A 148 -9.82 18.00 6.04
CA ALA A 148 -9.42 18.46 7.37
C ALA A 148 -8.08 17.86 7.82
N ARG A 149 -7.82 16.56 7.57
CA ARG A 149 -6.55 15.92 7.90
C ARG A 149 -5.40 16.38 7.00
N SER A 150 -5.68 16.65 5.72
CA SER A 150 -4.72 17.20 4.75
C SER A 150 -4.31 18.61 5.15
N ALA A 151 -5.30 19.46 5.43
CA ALA A 151 -5.12 20.81 5.95
C ALA A 151 -4.36 20.80 7.29
N GLN A 152 -4.67 19.89 8.21
CA GLN A 152 -3.92 19.75 9.48
C GLN A 152 -2.47 19.30 9.28
N ARG A 153 -2.18 18.41 8.33
CA ARG A 153 -0.81 18.01 7.98
C ARG A 153 -0.03 19.18 7.38
N GLU A 154 -0.63 19.93 6.46
CA GLU A 154 -0.01 21.14 5.91
C GLU A 154 0.18 22.20 7.00
N LEU A 155 -0.82 22.48 7.84
CA LEU A 155 -0.70 23.43 8.94
C LEU A 155 0.42 23.03 9.91
N ARG A 156 0.55 21.74 10.26
CA ARG A 156 1.68 21.26 11.08
C ARG A 156 3.03 21.41 10.38
N ARG A 157 3.07 21.23 9.05
CA ARG A 157 4.28 21.45 8.25
C ARG A 157 4.67 22.92 8.24
N TYR A 158 3.71 23.82 7.94
CA TYR A 158 3.89 25.27 8.01
C TYR A 158 4.33 25.72 9.41
N GLN A 159 3.70 25.21 10.48
CA GLN A 159 4.08 25.53 11.85
C GLN A 159 5.48 25.07 12.25
N ARG A 160 6.00 24.01 11.61
CA ARG A 160 7.35 23.49 11.86
C ARG A 160 8.41 24.21 11.02
N GLU A 161 8.02 24.80 9.88
CA GLU A 161 8.90 25.50 8.94
C GLU A 161 9.03 27.01 9.25
N LEU A 162 8.26 27.56 10.20
CA LEU A 162 8.49 28.94 10.67
C LEU A 162 9.74 29.01 11.58
N PRO A 163 10.82 29.71 11.19
CA PRO A 163 11.85 30.10 12.12
C PRO A 163 11.24 31.19 13.01
N LEU A 164 10.92 30.82 14.25
CA LEU A 164 10.64 31.81 15.27
C LEU A 164 11.97 32.32 15.79
N ASP A 165 12.10 33.64 15.88
CA ASP A 165 13.23 34.28 16.55
C ASP A 165 13.19 33.94 18.07
N PRO A 166 14.24 34.23 18.87
CA PRO A 166 14.23 33.92 20.30
C PRO A 166 13.13 34.61 21.12
N ASN A 167 12.38 35.55 20.54
CA ASN A 167 11.23 36.20 21.16
C ASN A 167 9.87 35.61 20.71
N GLY A 168 9.85 34.63 19.80
CA GLY A 168 8.63 33.97 19.35
C GLY A 168 7.90 34.68 18.21
N GLU A 169 8.55 35.63 17.53
CA GLU A 169 8.03 36.34 16.37
C GLU A 169 8.41 35.62 15.07
N PRO A 170 7.55 35.60 14.03
CA PRO A 170 7.88 35.03 12.74
C PRO A 170 9.07 35.79 12.13
N ALA A 171 10.17 35.10 11.82
CA ALA A 171 11.32 35.69 11.14
C ALA A 171 10.92 36.14 9.72
N VAL A 172 10.45 37.38 9.59
CA VAL A 172 10.21 38.02 8.30
C VAL A 172 11.54 38.24 7.60
N ALA A 173 11.77 37.50 6.51
CA ALA A 173 12.82 37.82 5.58
C ALA A 173 12.50 39.20 4.97
N GLU A 174 13.36 40.19 5.21
CA GLU A 174 13.29 41.50 4.59
C GLU A 174 13.34 41.32 3.06
N ALA A 175 12.19 41.49 2.40
CA ALA A 175 12.14 41.62 0.96
C ALA A 175 12.56 43.05 0.62
N GLU A 176 13.79 43.21 0.12
CA GLU A 176 14.23 44.46 -0.50
C GLU A 176 13.32 44.79 -1.68
N THR A 177 12.45 45.79 -1.51
CA THR A 177 11.65 46.35 -2.59
C THR A 177 12.51 47.28 -3.44
N GLU A 178 13.05 46.80 -4.55
CA GLU A 178 13.51 47.68 -5.63
C GLU A 178 12.31 48.10 -6.50
N VAL A 179 11.66 49.20 -6.13
CA VAL A 179 10.73 49.91 -7.04
C VAL A 179 11.57 50.80 -7.97
N GLY A 180 11.99 50.24 -9.10
CA GLY A 180 12.60 50.98 -10.20
C GLY A 180 11.56 51.65 -11.08
N VAL A 181 11.23 52.92 -10.81
CA VAL A 181 10.47 53.79 -11.72
C VAL A 181 11.31 54.07 -12.97
N SER A 182 10.94 53.50 -14.12
CA SER A 182 11.47 53.90 -15.42
C SER A 182 10.37 54.58 -16.25
N ARG A 183 10.70 55.81 -16.65
CA ARG A 183 9.85 56.83 -17.28
C ARG A 183 9.38 56.43 -18.69
N GLU A 184 8.13 56.75 -19.01
CA GLU A 184 7.60 56.84 -20.37
C GLU A 184 8.46 57.76 -21.26
N PRO A 185 8.62 57.42 -22.55
CA PRO A 185 8.73 58.44 -23.58
C PRO A 185 7.54 58.40 -24.56
N ALA A 186 6.89 59.57 -24.63
CA ALA A 186 6.05 60.16 -25.66
C ALA A 186 5.60 59.32 -26.88
N ARG A 187 4.27 59.26 -27.07
CA ARG A 187 3.60 58.96 -28.35
C ARG A 187 3.93 60.01 -29.42
N PRO A 188 4.03 59.59 -30.69
CA PRO A 188 3.63 60.47 -31.79
C PRO A 188 2.61 59.81 -32.73
N GLY A 189 1.50 60.52 -32.96
CA GLY A 189 0.90 60.75 -34.27
C GLY A 189 0.16 59.60 -34.97
N LEU A 190 -1.18 59.64 -34.91
CA LEU A 190 -2.07 59.03 -35.89
C LEU A 190 -1.87 59.65 -37.29
N THR A 191 -1.89 58.81 -38.34
CA THR A 191 -2.43 59.22 -39.65
C THR A 191 -3.27 58.07 -40.24
N PRO A 192 -4.45 58.33 -40.81
CA PRO A 192 -5.39 57.29 -41.24
C PRO A 192 -5.18 56.92 -42.71
N ILE A 193 -5.35 55.65 -43.07
CA ILE A 193 -5.41 55.24 -44.49
C ILE A 193 -6.63 54.35 -44.75
N ARG A 194 -7.67 55.05 -45.22
CA ARG A 194 -8.68 54.75 -46.26
C ARG A 194 -9.11 53.29 -46.53
N GLU A 195 -10.42 53.11 -46.38
CA GLU A 195 -11.26 52.16 -47.10
C GLU A 195 -11.05 52.21 -48.63
N ARG A 196 -11.00 51.03 -49.26
CA ARG A 196 -11.52 50.72 -50.60
C ARG A 196 -12.02 49.27 -50.54
N SER A 197 -13.34 49.09 -50.57
CA SER A 197 -14.16 48.70 -51.75
C SER A 197 -14.02 47.23 -52.09
#